data_AF-A0AAD4XPV6-F1
#
_entry.id   AF-A0AAD4XPV6-F1
#
_cell.length_a   1.000
_cell.length_b   1.000
_cell.length_c   1.000
_cell.angle_alpha   90.00
_cell.angle_beta   90.00
_cell.angle_gamma   90.00
#
_symmetry.space_group_name_H-M   'P 1'
#
loop_
_entity.id
_entity.type
_entity.pdbx_description
1 polymer ?
#
loop_
_entity_poly.entity_id
_entity_poly.type
_entity_poly.pdbx_seq_one_letter_code
_entity_poly.pdbx_strand_id
1 'polypeptide(L)'
;MVNADLARIINSDEVQSVVRPIKKDSKRAPMKKNPLKNLKFLLKLNPYAKTARRMALLAEVQRVKAKKEKLEKKRTNISKEESAAIRDAGKAWYQTMISDSDYTEFDVFQKWLGVSVPVIRLAVL
;
A
#
# COMPACT_ATOMS: atom_id res chain seq x y z
N MET A 1 15.82 71.70 -34.55
CA MET A 1 14.93 70.78 -35.29
C MET A 1 14.37 71.56 -36.47
N VAL A 2 14.76 71.22 -37.70
CA VAL A 2 14.40 72.03 -38.89
C VAL A 2 12.94 71.79 -39.31
N ASN A 3 12.43 70.57 -39.11
CA ASN A 3 11.03 70.22 -39.38
C ASN A 3 10.38 69.73 -38.09
N ALA A 4 9.18 70.23 -37.78
CA ALA A 4 8.44 69.90 -36.56
C ALA A 4 7.51 68.67 -36.72
N ASP A 5 7.27 68.21 -37.95
CA ASP A 5 6.38 67.08 -38.22
C ASP A 5 7.09 65.73 -38.03
N LEU A 6 6.89 65.15 -36.86
CA LEU A 6 7.44 63.85 -36.48
C LEU A 6 6.80 62.68 -37.25
N ALA A 7 5.51 62.78 -37.60
CA ALA A 7 4.80 61.69 -38.27
C ALA A 7 5.39 61.43 -39.66
N ARG A 8 5.73 62.50 -40.39
CA ARG A 8 6.39 62.41 -41.69
C ARG A 8 7.77 61.78 -41.61
N ILE A 9 8.56 62.10 -40.59
CA ILE A 9 9.90 61.55 -40.39
C ILE A 9 9.84 60.07 -39.99
N ILE A 10 8.91 59.67 -39.12
CA ILE A 10 8.78 58.27 -38.68
C ILE A 10 8.30 57.37 -39.81
N ASN A 11 7.42 57.86 -40.68
CA ASN A 11 6.86 57.10 -41.80
C ASN A 11 7.70 57.19 -43.09
N SER A 12 8.87 57.83 -43.06
CA SER A 12 9.76 57.87 -44.23
C SER A 12 10.44 56.52 -44.45
N ASP A 13 10.76 56.22 -45.71
CA ASP A 13 11.37 54.94 -46.11
C ASP A 13 12.75 54.72 -45.46
N GLU A 14 13.51 55.79 -45.27
CA GLU A 14 14.82 55.76 -44.59
C GLU A 14 14.71 55.23 -43.17
N VAL A 15 13.64 55.58 -42.45
CA VAL A 15 13.40 55.12 -41.09
C VAL A 15 12.76 53.74 -41.09
N GLN A 16 11.72 53.52 -41.88
CA GLN A 16 10.98 52.25 -41.90
C GLN A 16 11.81 51.07 -42.46
N SER A 17 12.79 51.31 -43.33
CA SER A 17 13.70 50.27 -43.84
C SER A 17 14.64 49.70 -42.76
N VAL A 18 14.96 50.50 -41.73
CA VAL A 18 15.84 50.10 -40.62
C VAL A 18 15.04 49.61 -39.41
N VAL A 19 13.80 50.05 -39.25
CA VAL A 19 12.93 49.69 -38.13
C VAL A 19 12.56 48.20 -38.17
N ARG A 20 12.69 47.54 -37.01
CA ARG A 20 12.27 46.15 -36.84
C ARG A 20 10.75 46.06 -36.79
N PRO A 21 10.13 45.01 -37.35
CA PRO A 21 8.68 44.83 -37.29
C PRO A 21 8.20 44.74 -35.84
N ILE A 22 6.98 45.25 -35.62
CA ILE A 22 6.35 45.28 -34.30
C ILE A 22 6.13 43.86 -33.78
N LYS A 23 6.62 43.57 -32.57
CA LYS A 23 6.33 42.32 -31.84
C LYS A 23 4.94 42.42 -31.21
N LYS A 24 3.94 41.88 -31.89
CA LYS A 24 2.52 41.96 -31.48
C LYS A 24 2.18 41.11 -30.24
N ASP A 25 3.02 40.14 -29.89
CA ASP A 25 2.66 39.14 -28.90
C ASP A 25 3.25 39.45 -27.52
N SER A 26 2.50 40.17 -26.69
CA SER A 26 2.74 40.22 -25.24
C SER A 26 1.91 39.15 -24.53
N LYS A 27 2.47 37.94 -24.40
CA LYS A 27 1.80 36.87 -23.65
C LYS A 27 1.89 37.14 -22.16
N ARG A 28 0.74 37.21 -21.48
CA ARG A 28 0.69 37.27 -20.00
C ARG A 28 1.31 36.00 -19.43
N ALA A 29 2.08 36.14 -18.34
CA ALA A 29 2.66 35.00 -17.65
C ALA A 29 1.56 34.04 -17.16
N PRO A 30 1.67 32.73 -17.42
CA PRO A 30 0.71 31.76 -16.93
C PRO A 30 0.82 31.60 -15.42
N MET A 31 -0.32 31.34 -14.77
CA MET A 31 -0.35 31.02 -13.34
C MET A 31 0.38 29.71 -13.06
N LYS A 32 1.27 29.72 -12.07
CA LYS A 32 2.02 28.53 -11.61
C LYS A 32 1.08 27.60 -10.82
N LYS A 33 0.67 26.49 -11.42
CA LYS A 33 -0.16 25.47 -10.75
C LYS A 33 0.72 24.42 -10.06
N ASN A 34 0.28 23.91 -8.92
CA ASN A 34 0.98 22.85 -8.19
C ASN A 34 0.81 21.49 -8.90
N PRO A 35 1.90 20.86 -9.41
CA PRO A 35 1.82 19.58 -10.12
C PRO A 35 1.37 18.40 -9.25
N LEU A 36 1.66 18.41 -7.94
CA LEU A 36 1.25 17.32 -7.05
C LEU A 36 -0.27 17.27 -6.88
N LYS A 37 -0.92 18.45 -6.93
CA LYS A 37 -2.38 18.58 -6.84
C LYS A 37 -3.05 18.53 -8.22
N ASN A 38 -2.37 18.93 -9.30
CA ASN A 38 -2.94 19.00 -10.64
C ASN A 38 -2.29 17.98 -11.60
N LEU A 39 -3.05 16.93 -11.94
CA LEU A 39 -2.59 15.85 -12.82
C LEU A 39 -2.06 16.35 -14.18
N LYS A 40 -2.72 17.31 -14.83
CA LYS A 40 -2.28 17.77 -16.16
C LYS A 40 -0.88 18.39 -16.11
N PHE A 41 -0.60 19.15 -15.05
CA PHE A 41 0.72 19.74 -14.81
C PHE A 41 1.73 18.69 -14.39
N LEU A 42 1.33 17.69 -13.59
CA LEU A 42 2.20 16.56 -13.26
C LEU A 42 2.62 15.79 -14.51
N LEU A 43 1.69 15.49 -15.41
CA LEU A 43 1.98 14.74 -16.64
C LEU A 43 2.87 15.53 -17.59
N LYS A 44 2.69 16.86 -17.66
CA LYS A 44 3.57 17.73 -18.44
C LYS A 44 5.00 17.74 -17.88
N LEU A 45 5.15 17.69 -16.56
CA LEU A 45 6.45 17.68 -15.88
C LEU A 45 7.10 16.29 -15.91
N ASN A 46 6.32 15.25 -15.67
CA ASN A 46 6.75 13.86 -15.61
C ASN A 46 5.77 12.96 -16.40
N PRO A 47 6.11 12.61 -17.65
CA PRO A 47 5.31 11.71 -18.47
C PRO A 47 5.09 10.32 -17.85
N TYR A 48 6.10 9.80 -17.13
CA TYR A 48 6.05 8.49 -16.47
C TYR A 48 5.12 8.46 -15.25
N ALA A 49 4.65 9.62 -14.75
CA ALA A 49 3.68 9.64 -13.66
C ALA A 49 2.37 8.92 -14.02
N LYS A 50 2.01 8.86 -15.32
CA LYS A 50 0.83 8.11 -15.79
C LYS A 50 1.00 6.60 -15.60
N THR A 51 2.15 6.07 -16.01
CA THR A 51 2.43 4.64 -15.95
C THR A 51 2.61 4.19 -14.52
N ALA A 52 3.36 4.94 -13.71
CA ALA A 52 3.55 4.67 -12.29
C ALA A 52 2.21 4.55 -11.53
N ARG A 53 1.29 5.50 -11.73
CA ARG A 53 -0.05 5.44 -11.13
C ARG A 53 -0.84 4.22 -11.59
N ARG A 54 -0.79 3.89 -12.88
CA ARG A 54 -1.50 2.74 -13.42
C ARG A 54 -0.97 1.43 -12.82
N MET A 55 0.35 1.29 -12.69
CA MET A 55 0.97 0.13 -12.06
C MET A 55 0.57 0.02 -10.58
N ALA A 56 0.56 1.12 -9.84
CA ALA A 56 0.13 1.13 -8.44
C ALA A 56 -1.33 0.65 -8.28
N LEU A 57 -2.24 1.10 -9.15
CA LEU A 57 -3.63 0.66 -9.13
C LEU A 57 -3.77 -0.84 -9.43
N LEU A 58 -3.05 -1.35 -10.43
CA LEU A 58 -3.07 -2.78 -10.77
C LEU A 58 -2.52 -3.62 -9.62
N ALA A 59 -1.43 -3.19 -9.00
CA ALA A 59 -0.84 -3.85 -7.84
C ALA A 59 -1.81 -3.87 -6.64
N GLU A 60 -2.55 -2.78 -6.40
CA GLU A 60 -3.53 -2.72 -5.32
C GLU A 60 -4.71 -3.68 -5.57
N VAL A 61 -5.24 -3.70 -6.80
CA VAL A 61 -6.29 -4.65 -7.20
C VAL A 61 -5.82 -6.10 -6.99
N GLN A 62 -4.59 -6.41 -7.38
CA GLN A 62 -4.00 -7.74 -7.16
C GLN A 62 -3.82 -8.07 -5.68
N ARG A 63 -3.32 -7.12 -4.86
CA ARG A 63 -3.19 -7.30 -3.41
C ARG A 63 -4.52 -7.59 -2.76
N VAL A 64 -5.57 -6.84 -3.10
CA VAL A 64 -6.91 -7.03 -2.54
C VAL A 64 -7.46 -8.40 -2.91
N LYS A 65 -7.32 -8.81 -4.18
CA LYS A 65 -7.74 -10.13 -4.65
C LYS A 65 -6.99 -11.26 -3.91
N ALA A 66 -5.66 -11.20 -3.86
CA ALA A 66 -4.84 -12.19 -3.18
C ALA A 66 -5.13 -12.27 -1.68
N LYS A 67 -5.40 -11.11 -1.03
CA LYS A 67 -5.80 -11.08 0.38
C LYS A 67 -7.16 -11.77 0.58
N LYS A 68 -8.13 -11.51 -0.29
CA LYS A 68 -9.45 -12.15 -0.25
C LYS A 68 -9.32 -13.67 -0.43
N GLU A 69 -8.59 -14.13 -1.43
CA GLU A 69 -8.38 -15.57 -1.67
C GLU A 69 -7.68 -16.27 -0.49
N LYS A 70 -6.65 -15.64 0.09
CA LYS A 70 -5.98 -16.17 1.30
C LYS A 70 -6.94 -16.22 2.49
N LEU A 71 -7.81 -15.22 2.65
CA LEU A 71 -8.80 -15.19 3.73
C LEU A 71 -9.87 -16.28 3.54
N GLU A 72 -10.39 -16.45 2.33
CA GLU A 72 -11.38 -17.49 2.03
C GLU A 72 -10.81 -18.89 2.24
N LYS A 73 -9.58 -19.18 1.78
CA LYS A 73 -8.91 -20.47 2.07
C LYS A 73 -8.79 -20.75 3.57
N LYS A 74 -8.45 -19.73 4.38
CA LYS A 74 -8.38 -19.86 5.84
C LYS A 74 -9.76 -20.10 6.47
N ARG A 75 -10.83 -19.56 5.88
CA ARG A 75 -12.20 -19.75 6.36
C ARG A 75 -12.79 -21.09 5.98
N THR A 76 -12.45 -21.62 4.80
CA THR A 76 -13.01 -22.88 4.29
C THR A 76 -12.25 -24.12 4.75
N ASN A 77 -10.95 -24.00 5.06
CA ASN A 77 -10.12 -25.15 5.45
C ASN A 77 -10.33 -25.63 6.89
N ILE A 78 -11.10 -24.91 7.70
CA ILE A 78 -11.47 -25.38 9.04
C ILE A 78 -12.86 -25.97 8.91
N SER A 79 -12.98 -27.29 9.00
CA SER A 79 -14.29 -27.93 9.02
C SER A 79 -15.06 -27.45 10.27
N LYS A 80 -16.39 -27.42 10.20
CA LYS A 80 -17.22 -27.02 11.35
C LYS A 80 -16.92 -27.91 12.57
N GLU A 81 -16.58 -29.17 12.33
CA GLU A 81 -16.24 -30.16 13.35
C GLU A 81 -14.85 -29.91 13.94
N GLU A 82 -13.85 -29.58 13.12
CA GLU A 82 -12.50 -29.22 13.59
C GLU A 82 -12.53 -27.92 14.40
N SER A 83 -13.33 -26.94 13.98
CA SER A 83 -13.51 -25.69 14.73
C SER A 83 -14.18 -25.91 16.09
N ALA A 84 -15.12 -26.86 16.17
CA ALA A 84 -15.76 -27.25 17.42
C ALA A 84 -14.78 -27.98 18.33
N ALA A 85 -14.00 -28.93 17.79
CA ALA A 85 -12.98 -29.67 18.53
C ALA A 85 -11.90 -28.74 19.11
N ILE A 86 -11.42 -27.74 18.36
CA ILE A 86 -10.47 -26.74 18.87
C ILE A 86 -11.09 -25.91 20.00
N ARG A 87 -12.37 -25.52 19.86
CA ARG A 87 -13.07 -24.73 20.88
C ARG A 87 -13.33 -25.54 22.14
N ASP A 88 -13.66 -26.82 21.99
CA ASP A 88 -13.90 -27.74 23.11
C ASP A 88 -12.59 -28.12 23.80
N ALA A 89 -11.50 -28.32 23.07
CA ALA A 89 -10.15 -28.49 23.64
C ALA A 89 -9.71 -27.24 24.43
N GLY A 90 -9.97 -26.04 23.92
CA GLY A 90 -9.70 -24.79 24.64
C GLY A 90 -10.51 -24.67 25.94
N LYS A 91 -11.81 -24.99 25.90
CA LYS A 91 -12.65 -25.04 27.10
C LYS A 91 -12.15 -26.07 28.10
N ALA A 92 -11.79 -27.27 27.64
CA ALA A 92 -11.25 -28.32 28.50
C ALA A 92 -9.97 -27.86 29.20
N TRP A 93 -9.03 -27.25 28.47
CA TRP A 93 -7.81 -26.68 29.06
C TRP A 93 -8.10 -25.60 30.12
N TYR A 94 -9.02 -24.68 29.85
CA TYR A 94 -9.42 -23.69 30.86
C TYR A 94 -10.11 -24.32 32.07
N GLN A 95 -10.96 -25.34 31.87
CA GLN A 95 -11.59 -26.07 32.97
C GLN A 95 -10.55 -26.76 33.86
N THR A 96 -9.51 -27.36 33.28
CA THR A 96 -8.41 -27.97 34.06
C THR A 96 -7.63 -26.98 34.91
N MET A 97 -7.62 -25.67 34.57
CA MET A 97 -6.97 -24.63 35.37
C MET A 97 -7.88 -23.98 36.43
N ILE A 98 -9.19 -24.21 36.36
CA ILE A 98 -10.17 -23.63 37.31
C ILE A 98 -10.42 -24.59 38.47
N SER A 99 -10.29 -25.90 38.25
CA SER A 99 -10.48 -26.92 39.28
C SER A 99 -9.14 -27.34 39.91
N ASP A 100 -8.59 -26.55 40.81
CA ASP A 100 -7.61 -27.04 41.80
C ASP A 100 -8.33 -27.82 42.92
N SER A 101 -9.16 -28.80 42.54
CA SER A 101 -9.71 -29.77 43.50
C SER A 101 -8.87 -31.05 43.44
N ASP A 102 -8.81 -31.76 44.56
CA ASP A 102 -7.97 -32.95 44.85
C ASP A 102 -7.95 -34.06 43.77
N TYR A 103 -8.78 -33.97 42.73
CA TYR A 103 -8.78 -34.84 41.55
C TYR A 103 -7.68 -34.53 40.52
N THR A 104 -7.06 -33.33 40.53
CA THR A 104 -5.92 -33.02 39.64
C THR A 104 -4.63 -33.71 40.08
N GLU A 105 -4.55 -34.15 41.35
CA GLU A 105 -3.38 -34.82 41.90
C GLU A 105 -3.14 -36.20 41.29
N PHE A 106 -4.18 -36.92 40.86
CA PHE A 106 -4.04 -38.26 40.30
C PHE A 106 -3.43 -38.25 38.88
N ASP A 107 -3.84 -37.29 38.04
CA ASP A 107 -3.28 -37.11 36.69
C ASP A 107 -1.83 -36.61 36.74
N VAL A 108 -1.53 -35.72 37.69
CA VAL A 108 -0.16 -35.26 37.96
C VAL A 108 0.71 -36.41 38.48
N PHE A 109 0.17 -37.26 39.36
CA PHE A 109 0.86 -38.43 39.90
C PHE A 109 1.13 -39.50 38.84
N GLN A 110 0.16 -39.85 37.97
CA GLN A 110 0.39 -40.77 36.85
C GLN A 110 1.45 -40.25 35.88
N LYS A 111 1.44 -38.94 35.57
CA LYS A 111 2.44 -38.30 34.73
C LYS A 111 3.84 -38.37 35.36
N TRP A 112 3.92 -38.25 36.68
CA TRP A 112 5.18 -38.37 37.42
C TRP A 112 5.72 -39.82 37.46
N LEU A 113 4.83 -40.81 37.61
CA LEU A 113 5.21 -42.23 37.52
C LEU A 113 5.71 -42.61 36.11
N GLY A 114 5.10 -42.08 35.05
CA GLY A 114 5.52 -42.36 33.66
C GLY A 114 6.85 -41.72 33.25
N VAL A 115 7.30 -40.67 33.94
CA VAL A 115 8.57 -39.98 33.66
C VAL A 115 9.72 -40.53 34.51
N SER A 116 9.43 -41.11 35.68
CA SER A 116 10.44 -41.59 36.62
C SER A 116 10.88 -43.06 36.41
N VAL A 117 10.13 -43.85 35.65
CA VAL A 117 10.47 -45.27 35.38
C VAL A 117 11.02 -45.43 33.95
N PRO A 118 12.34 -45.46 33.73
CA PRO A 118 12.88 -45.89 32.46
C PRO A 118 12.53 -47.36 32.27
N VAL A 119 11.81 -47.69 31.20
CA VAL A 119 11.47 -49.07 30.83
C VAL A 119 12.79 -49.82 30.54
N ILE A 120 13.35 -50.48 31.55
CA ILE A 120 14.44 -51.43 31.39
C ILE A 120 13.86 -52.62 30.63
N ARG A 121 14.03 -52.63 29.31
CA ARG A 121 13.82 -53.83 28.48
C ARG A 121 14.86 -54.87 28.93
N LEU A 122 14.44 -55.81 29.77
CA LEU A 122 15.18 -57.05 30.00
C LEU A 122 15.22 -57.83 28.68
N ALA A 123 16.38 -57.81 28.01
CA ALA A 123 16.70 -58.79 26.99
C ALA A 123 17.03 -60.10 27.71
N VAL A 124 16.14 -61.08 27.61
CA VAL A 124 16.36 -62.46 28.05
C VAL A 124 17.32 -63.12 27.06
N LEU A 125 18.49 -63.54 27.58
CA LEU A 125 19.37 -64.55 27.00
C LEU A 125 18.87 -65.93 27.41
#